data_AF-A0A1A0LJD6-F1
#
_entry.id   AF-A0A1A0LJD6-F1
#
_cell.length_a   1.000
_cell.length_b   1.000
_cell.length_c   1.000
_cell.angle_alpha   90.00
_cell.angle_beta   90.00
_cell.angle_gamma   90.00
#
_symmetry.space_group_name_H-M   'P 1'
#
loop_
_entity.id
_entity.type
_entity.pdbx_description
1 polymer ?
#
loop_
_entity_poly.entity_id
_entity_poly.type
_entity_poly.pdbx_seq_one_letter_code
_entity_poly.pdbx_strand_id
1 'polypeptide(L)'
;MNPLELAPAAVKEKAREIYGEVRFGISPEEIDAVAASWRAQGGAVGRIDLSALSAATGSGSDVVAALHSAHTSAIPTLESIATRLETLGNYMQRFNGSAAASDAAAAASMEQLQGR
;
A
#
# COMPACT_ATOMS: atom_id res chain seq x y z
N MET A 1 18.64 18.25 -10.60
CA MET A 1 19.77 17.77 -11.44
C MET A 1 19.95 16.29 -11.17
N ASN A 2 19.72 15.43 -12.15
CA ASN A 2 19.80 13.97 -11.95
C ASN A 2 21.29 13.60 -11.74
N PRO A 3 21.69 12.86 -10.69
CA PRO A 3 23.08 12.45 -10.49
C PRO A 3 23.67 11.69 -11.70
N LEU A 4 22.82 11.06 -12.50
CA LEU A 4 23.20 10.38 -13.75
C LEU A 4 23.47 11.35 -14.90
N GLU A 5 23.11 12.63 -14.82
CA GLU A 5 23.49 13.62 -15.84
C GLU A 5 24.96 14.01 -15.76
N LEU A 6 25.56 13.90 -14.56
CA LEU A 6 26.98 14.20 -14.29
C LEU A 6 27.91 12.99 -14.45
N ALA A 7 27.36 11.79 -14.67
CA ALA A 7 28.16 10.57 -14.79
C ALA A 7 28.71 10.39 -16.23
N PRO A 8 29.96 9.91 -16.40
CA PRO A 8 30.50 9.51 -17.70
C PRO A 8 29.59 8.47 -18.39
N ALA A 9 29.47 8.51 -19.72
CA ALA A 9 28.59 7.62 -20.48
C ALA A 9 28.78 6.13 -20.15
N ALA A 10 30.03 5.71 -19.96
CA ALA A 10 30.39 4.34 -19.56
C ALA A 10 29.80 3.94 -18.19
N VAL A 11 29.67 4.87 -17.24
CA VAL A 11 29.05 4.61 -15.93
C VAL A 11 27.53 4.46 -16.09
N LYS A 12 26.88 5.24 -16.95
CA LYS A 12 25.44 5.12 -17.23
C LYS A 12 25.11 3.79 -17.89
N GLU A 13 25.94 3.36 -18.84
CA GLU A 13 25.78 2.09 -19.55
C GLU A 13 26.00 0.90 -18.61
N LYS A 14 27.07 0.92 -17.80
CA LYS A 14 27.36 -0.12 -16.80
C LYS A 14 26.27 -0.20 -15.72
N ALA A 15 25.77 0.94 -15.26
CA ALA A 15 24.68 0.98 -14.30
C ALA A 15 23.38 0.41 -14.89
N ARG A 16 23.10 0.69 -16.17
CA ARG A 16 21.92 0.15 -16.87
C ARG A 16 22.02 -1.36 -17.11
N GLU A 17 23.22 -1.86 -17.37
CA GLU A 17 23.54 -3.28 -17.50
C GLU A 17 23.38 -4.03 -16.15
N ILE A 18 23.85 -3.44 -15.04
CA ILE A 18 23.85 -4.08 -13.71
C ILE A 18 22.50 -3.96 -13.00
N TYR A 19 21.83 -2.82 -13.13
CA TYR A 19 20.65 -2.45 -12.31
C TYR A 19 19.37 -2.19 -13.11
N GLY A 20 19.42 -2.21 -14.45
CA GLY A 20 18.30 -1.74 -15.27
C GLY A 20 18.16 -0.20 -15.25
N GLU A 21 16.96 0.33 -15.49
CA GLU A 21 16.73 1.78 -15.40
C GLU A 21 16.89 2.24 -13.94
N VAL A 22 18.06 2.79 -13.60
CA VAL A 22 18.36 3.27 -12.24
C VAL A 22 17.52 4.52 -11.97
N ARG A 23 16.39 4.35 -11.28
CA ARG A 23 15.67 5.44 -10.64
C ARG A 23 16.12 5.54 -9.19
N PHE A 24 16.63 6.70 -8.81
CA PHE A 24 16.81 7.04 -7.42
C PHE A 24 15.42 7.42 -6.86
N GLY A 25 14.95 6.71 -5.83
CA GLY A 25 13.68 6.98 -5.18
C GLY A 25 12.66 5.84 -5.29
N ILE A 26 11.48 6.05 -4.71
CA ILE A 26 10.35 5.12 -4.80
C ILE A 26 9.43 5.62 -5.91
N SER A 27 8.98 4.72 -6.79
CA SER A 27 8.05 5.08 -7.86
C SER A 27 6.70 5.53 -7.29
N PRO A 28 6.23 6.75 -7.61
CA PRO A 28 4.90 7.21 -7.20
C PRO A 28 3.79 6.32 -7.74
N GLU A 29 3.92 5.85 -8.98
CA GLU A 29 2.92 4.94 -9.57
C GLU A 29 2.86 3.59 -8.84
N GLU A 30 3.99 3.06 -8.37
CA GLU A 30 4.03 1.83 -7.58
C GLU A 30 3.39 2.03 -6.19
N ILE A 31 3.66 3.16 -5.52
CA ILE A 31 3.03 3.47 -4.22
C ILE A 31 1.51 3.57 -4.37
N ASP A 32 1.04 4.26 -5.41
CA ASP A 32 -0.38 4.43 -5.67
C ASP A 32 -1.06 3.09 -6.00
N ALA A 33 -0.39 2.23 -6.78
CA ALA A 33 -0.87 0.88 -7.08
C ALA A 33 -0.99 0.02 -5.81
N VAL A 34 0.01 0.05 -4.93
CA VAL A 34 -0.02 -0.67 -3.65
C VAL A 34 -1.12 -0.12 -2.74
N ALA A 35 -1.25 1.20 -2.64
CA ALA A 35 -2.29 1.85 -1.84
C ALA A 35 -3.70 1.49 -2.33
N ALA A 36 -3.92 1.49 -3.65
CA ALA A 36 -5.18 1.09 -4.26
C ALA A 36 -5.48 -0.39 -4.01
N SER A 37 -4.48 -1.27 -4.16
CA SER A 37 -4.60 -2.70 -3.90
C SER A 37 -5.01 -2.99 -2.45
N TRP A 38 -4.37 -2.36 -1.46
CA TRP A 38 -4.73 -2.55 -0.06
C TRP A 38 -6.15 -2.07 0.25
N ARG A 39 -6.58 -0.92 -0.26
CA ARG A 39 -7.97 -0.48 -0.07
C ARG A 39 -8.97 -1.42 -0.72
N ALA A 40 -8.69 -1.89 -1.94
CA ALA A 40 -9.55 -2.85 -2.63
C ALA A 40 -9.67 -4.17 -1.86
N GLN A 41 -8.55 -4.69 -1.35
CA GLN A 41 -8.50 -5.88 -0.51
C GLN A 41 -9.22 -5.68 0.82
N GLY A 42 -9.02 -4.53 1.48
CA GLY A 42 -9.73 -4.17 2.71
C GLY A 42 -11.25 -4.15 2.50
N GLY A 43 -11.70 -3.53 1.40
CA GLY A 43 -13.11 -3.54 1.01
C GLY A 43 -13.63 -4.94 0.66
N ALA A 44 -12.81 -5.81 0.06
CA ALA A 44 -13.20 -7.19 -0.22
C ALA A 44 -13.35 -8.01 1.07
N VAL A 45 -12.39 -7.89 2.00
CA VAL A 45 -12.43 -8.55 3.31
C VAL A 45 -13.64 -8.09 4.13
N GLY A 46 -13.89 -6.77 4.17
CA GLY A 46 -15.04 -6.21 4.89
C GLY A 46 -16.41 -6.59 4.32
N ARG A 47 -16.48 -7.15 3.11
CA ARG A 47 -17.70 -7.65 2.47
C ARG A 47 -17.90 -9.16 2.59
N ILE A 48 -17.01 -9.87 3.27
CA ILE A 48 -17.20 -11.31 3.51
C ILE A 48 -18.42 -11.49 4.41
N ASP A 49 -19.49 -12.03 3.83
CA ASP A 49 -20.74 -12.29 4.53
C ASP A 49 -20.66 -13.64 5.25
N LEU A 50 -20.83 -13.59 6.58
CA LEU A 50 -20.89 -14.76 7.44
C LEU A 50 -22.28 -14.98 8.05
N SER A 51 -23.30 -14.25 7.59
CA SER A 51 -24.67 -14.32 8.11
C SER A 51 -25.22 -15.75 8.15
N ALA A 52 -24.86 -16.59 7.17
CA ALA A 52 -25.22 -18.00 7.09
C ALA A 52 -24.78 -18.81 8.32
N LEU A 53 -23.65 -18.45 8.95
CA LEU A 53 -23.17 -19.11 10.17
C LEU A 53 -24.06 -18.78 11.37
N SER A 54 -24.54 -17.53 11.47
CA SER A 54 -25.43 -17.05 12.53
C SER A 54 -26.89 -17.50 12.36
N ALA A 55 -27.28 -17.85 11.13
CA ALA A 55 -28.63 -18.29 10.79
C ALA A 55 -28.83 -19.81 10.97
N ALA A 56 -27.78 -20.55 11.37
CA ALA A 56 -27.87 -21.98 11.58
C ALA A 56 -28.83 -22.31 12.73
N THR A 57 -29.68 -23.34 12.54
CA THR A 57 -30.65 -23.76 13.55
C THR A 57 -30.54 -25.25 13.82
N GLY A 58 -30.91 -25.66 15.03
CA GLY A 58 -30.86 -27.06 15.48
C GLY A 58 -30.83 -27.14 17.00
N SER A 59 -31.92 -27.63 17.59
CA SER A 59 -32.09 -27.70 19.04
C SER A 59 -31.04 -28.61 19.68
N GLY A 60 -30.24 -28.08 20.60
CA GLY A 60 -29.24 -28.87 21.35
C GLY A 60 -28.07 -29.39 20.52
N SER A 61 -27.81 -28.79 19.35
CA SER A 61 -26.70 -29.21 18.49
C SER A 61 -25.41 -28.44 18.82
N ASP A 62 -24.37 -29.17 19.26
CA ASP A 62 -23.02 -28.63 19.45
C ASP A 62 -22.45 -28.01 18.16
N VAL A 63 -22.85 -28.52 17.00
CA VAL A 63 -22.47 -27.98 15.70
C VAL A 63 -23.05 -26.58 15.49
N VAL A 64 -24.31 -26.35 15.86
CA VAL A 64 -24.93 -25.01 15.75
C VAL A 64 -24.25 -24.03 16.70
N ALA A 65 -23.95 -24.46 17.93
CA ALA A 65 -23.19 -23.64 18.86
C ALA A 65 -21.80 -23.27 18.32
N ALA A 66 -21.10 -24.23 17.69
CA ALA A 66 -19.80 -23.99 17.07
C ALA A 66 -19.88 -23.01 15.89
N LEU A 67 -20.91 -23.11 15.03
CA LEU A 67 -21.13 -22.18 13.92
C LEU A 67 -21.39 -20.75 14.42
N HIS A 68 -22.22 -20.58 15.46
CA HIS A 68 -22.44 -19.28 16.09
C HIS A 68 -21.16 -18.71 16.70
N SER A 69 -20.38 -19.54 17.41
CA SER A 69 -19.10 -19.09 17.96
C SER A 69 -18.12 -18.67 16.87
N ALA A 70 -18.05 -19.42 15.76
CA ALA A 70 -17.20 -19.08 14.63
C ALA A 70 -17.61 -17.73 14.02
N HIS A 71 -18.93 -17.49 13.85
CA HIS A 71 -19.44 -16.19 13.43
C HIS A 71 -19.00 -15.06 14.37
N THR A 72 -19.26 -15.20 15.67
CA THR A 72 -18.92 -14.18 16.68
C THR A 72 -17.43 -13.85 16.72
N SER A 73 -16.55 -14.84 16.55
CA SER A 73 -15.10 -14.62 16.54
C SER A 73 -14.58 -14.06 15.21
N ALA A 74 -15.19 -14.43 14.08
CA ALA A 74 -14.70 -14.05 12.76
C ALA A 74 -15.02 -12.60 12.39
N ILE A 75 -16.21 -12.09 12.73
CA ILE A 75 -16.63 -10.70 12.40
C ILE A 75 -15.62 -9.64 12.86
N PRO A 76 -15.21 -9.55 14.14
CA PRO A 76 -14.26 -8.51 14.57
C PRO A 76 -12.88 -8.68 13.93
N THR A 77 -12.50 -9.91 13.56
CA THR A 77 -11.24 -10.17 12.86
C THR A 77 -11.28 -9.62 11.43
N LEU A 78 -12.37 -9.86 10.70
CA LEU A 78 -12.57 -9.33 9.35
C LEU A 78 -12.61 -7.80 9.36
N GLU A 79 -13.34 -7.19 10.29
CA GLU A 79 -13.40 -5.73 10.46
C GLU A 79 -12.01 -5.14 10.77
N SER A 80 -11.23 -5.80 11.64
CA SER A 80 -9.87 -5.37 11.97
C SER A 80 -8.95 -5.41 10.75
N ILE A 81 -8.98 -6.50 9.98
CA ILE A 81 -8.15 -6.65 8.77
C ILE A 81 -8.56 -5.61 7.72
N ALA A 82 -9.87 -5.45 7.46
CA ALA A 82 -10.39 -4.46 6.52
C ALA A 82 -9.91 -3.04 6.88
N THR A 83 -10.07 -2.66 8.15
CA THR A 83 -9.65 -1.34 8.67
C THR A 83 -8.14 -1.14 8.54
N ARG A 84 -7.34 -2.16 8.85
CA ARG A 84 -5.87 -2.07 8.76
C ARG A 84 -5.42 -1.90 7.32
N LEU A 85 -5.99 -2.63 6.38
CA LEU A 85 -5.66 -2.52 4.95
C LEU A 85 -6.02 -1.15 4.39
N GLU A 86 -7.21 -0.64 4.73
CA GLU A 86 -7.61 0.71 4.35
C GLU A 86 -6.67 1.78 4.94
N THR A 87 -6.34 1.64 6.22
CA THR A 87 -5.43 2.54 6.94
C THR A 87 -4.05 2.55 6.31
N LEU A 88 -3.50 1.38 5.98
CA LEU A 88 -2.20 1.26 5.31
C LEU A 88 -2.22 1.92 3.93
N GLY A 89 -3.30 1.73 3.15
CA GLY A 89 -3.46 2.40 1.86
C GLY A 89 -3.48 3.93 2.00
N ASN A 90 -4.17 4.43 3.03
CA ASN A 90 -4.21 5.86 3.34
C ASN A 90 -2.84 6.41 3.77
N TYR A 91 -2.07 5.67 4.56
CA TYR A 91 -0.71 6.06 4.92
C TYR A 91 0.23 6.07 3.73
N MET A 92 0.14 5.11 2.82
CA MET A 92 0.97 5.11 1.60
C MET A 92 0.67 6.29 0.70
N GLN A 93 -0.60 6.64 0.51
CA GLN A 93 -0.93 7.82 -0.30
C GLN A 93 -0.42 9.12 0.33
N ARG A 94 -0.49 9.24 1.66
CA ARG A 94 0.10 10.39 2.38
C ARG A 94 1.61 10.43 2.22
N PHE A 95 2.27 9.29 2.38
CA PHE A 95 3.71 9.15 2.18
C PHE A 95 4.12 9.60 0.78
N ASN A 96 3.42 9.14 -0.26
CA ASN A 96 3.68 9.51 -1.65
C ASN A 96 3.60 11.04 -1.85
N GLY A 97 2.52 11.65 -1.35
CA GLY A 97 2.34 13.11 -1.43
C GLY A 97 3.42 13.89 -0.69
N SER A 98 3.82 13.45 0.51
CA SER A 98 4.91 14.07 1.26
C SER A 98 6.25 13.94 0.56
N ALA A 99 6.57 12.77 0.01
CA ALA A 99 7.81 12.54 -0.73
C ALA A 99 7.90 13.46 -1.97
N ALA A 100 6.84 13.51 -2.78
CA ALA A 100 6.79 14.37 -3.96
C ALA A 100 6.96 15.87 -3.61
N ALA A 101 6.32 16.33 -2.53
CA ALA A 101 6.45 17.69 -2.05
C ALA A 101 7.87 18.01 -1.57
N SER A 102 8.51 17.09 -0.84
CA SER A 102 9.89 17.22 -0.38
C SER A 102 10.88 17.26 -1.55
N ASP A 103 10.70 16.41 -2.56
CA ASP A 103 11.55 16.39 -3.75
C ASP A 103 11.44 17.68 -4.56
N ALA A 104 10.22 18.19 -4.75
CA ALA A 104 9.99 19.47 -5.43
C ALA A 104 10.65 20.64 -4.69
N ALA A 105 10.57 20.67 -3.35
CA ALA A 105 11.20 21.71 -2.54
C ALA A 105 12.74 21.65 -2.60
N ALA A 106 13.31 20.44 -2.61
CA ALA A 106 14.75 20.25 -2.75
C ALA A 106 15.23 20.68 -4.16
N ALA A 107 14.50 20.32 -5.21
CA ALA A 107 14.81 20.73 -6.58
C ALA A 107 14.80 22.25 -6.73
N ALA A 108 13.75 22.93 -6.24
CA ALA A 108 13.65 24.39 -6.27
C ALA A 108 14.81 25.07 -5.53
N SER A 109 15.25 24.49 -4.40
CA SER A 109 16.38 24.99 -3.64
C SER A 109 17.71 24.84 -4.40
N MET A 110 17.91 23.74 -5.13
CA MET A 110 19.08 23.55 -5.99
C MET A 110 19.10 24.52 -7.18
N GLU A 111 17.96 24.77 -7.81
CA GLU A 111 17.83 25.74 -8.90
C GLU A 111 18.20 27.16 -8.45
N GLN A 112 17.80 27.54 -7.24
CA GLN A 112 18.20 28.83 -6.64
C GLN A 112 19.72 28.96 -6.45
N LEU A 113 20.43 27.85 -6.19
CA LEU A 113 21.89 27.84 -6.08
C LEU A 113 22.57 27.95 -7.45
N GLN A 114 21.93 27.46 -8.52
CA GLN A 114 22.47 27.50 -9.89
C GLN A 114 22.21 28.83 -10.61
N GLY A 115 21.22 29.62 -10.16
CA GLY A 115 20.92 30.97 -10.65
C GLY A 115 21.79 32.09 -10.05
N ARG A 116 22.91 31.74 -9.40
CA ARG A 116 23.97 32.64 -8.92
C ARG A 116 25.27 32.30 -9.61
#